data_AF-A0A6S6NY06-F1
#
_entry.id   AF-A0A6S6NY06-F1
#
_cell.length_a   1.000
_cell.length_b   1.000
_cell.length_c   1.000
_cell.angle_alpha   90.00
_cell.angle_beta   90.00
_cell.angle_gamma   90.00
#
_symmetry.space_group_name_H-M   'P 1'
#
loop_
_entity.id
_entity.type
_entity.pdbx_description
1 polymer ?
#
loop_
_entity_poly.entity_id
_entity_poly.type
_entity_poly.pdbx_seq_one_letter_code
_entity_poly.pdbx_strand_id
1 'polypeptide(L)'
;MTGVVDHQLRRLSTPRAAALAGVLFAVIFGTALVLIRTALPDGAAPGSQWADGSRQLRTAAVLMPFAGIAFLWFIGVVRDGFGRYEDRFFATVFFGSGLLFLAMMFVASGVGAGLETMSGHAAGSAAVALGQSVLLSISKTYALRMAAVFMMSLATIWLRTGLMPRPLVWGTYALAVVLLAAAEVSMWLTLAFPAWVLVVSLLLLRRSLTPAPGAAPRPDTA
;
A
#
# COMPACT_ATOMS: atom_id res chain seq x y z
N MET A 1 -41.59 0.14 4.64
CA MET A 1 -40.55 -0.69 5.32
C MET A 1 -39.44 -1.19 4.37
N THR A 2 -39.34 -0.70 3.14
CA THR A 2 -38.31 -1.12 2.15
C THR A 2 -36.99 -0.34 2.25
N GLY A 3 -36.99 0.92 2.70
CA GLY A 3 -35.79 1.76 2.73
C GLY A 3 -34.71 1.39 3.76
N VAL A 4 -35.06 0.69 4.85
CA VAL A 4 -34.08 0.29 5.89
C VAL A 4 -33.27 -0.93 5.47
N VAL A 5 -33.91 -1.89 4.77
CA VAL A 5 -33.25 -3.11 4.29
C VAL A 5 -32.28 -2.78 3.15
N ASP A 6 -32.65 -1.88 2.23
CA ASP A 6 -31.77 -1.43 1.15
C ASP A 6 -30.53 -0.68 1.66
N HIS A 7 -30.67 0.12 2.72
CA HIS A 7 -29.51 0.77 3.35
C HIS A 7 -28.59 -0.22 4.07
N GLN A 8 -29.14 -1.27 4.70
CA GLN A 8 -28.32 -2.31 5.30
C GLN A 8 -27.62 -3.19 4.26
N LEU A 9 -28.29 -3.55 3.16
CA LEU A 9 -27.70 -4.31 2.06
C LEU A 9 -26.61 -3.50 1.33
N ARG A 10 -26.80 -2.20 1.08
CA ARG A 10 -25.76 -1.31 0.55
C ARG A 10 -24.60 -1.14 1.55
N ARG A 11 -24.87 -1.04 2.85
CA ARG A 11 -23.80 -1.00 3.87
C ARG A 11 -23.04 -2.31 4.03
N LEU A 12 -23.54 -3.45 3.54
CA LEU A 12 -22.86 -4.75 3.61
C LEU A 12 -22.10 -5.11 2.32
N SER A 13 -22.51 -4.58 1.16
CA SER A 13 -21.79 -4.74 -0.11
C SER A 13 -20.59 -3.79 -0.23
N THR A 14 -20.71 -2.55 0.26
CA THR A 14 -19.62 -1.56 0.20
C THR A 14 -18.35 -1.98 0.95
N PRO A 15 -18.39 -2.51 2.20
CA PRO A 15 -17.20 -2.87 2.97
C PRO A 15 -16.43 -4.08 2.42
N ARG A 16 -17.12 -5.00 1.73
CA ARG A 16 -16.50 -6.19 1.14
C ARG A 16 -15.75 -5.87 -0.14
N ALA A 17 -16.38 -5.11 -1.04
CA ALA A 17 -15.72 -4.58 -2.25
C ALA A 17 -14.52 -3.70 -1.88
N ALA A 18 -14.65 -2.96 -0.79
CA ALA A 18 -13.63 -2.15 -0.16
C ALA A 18 -12.41 -2.93 0.37
N ALA A 19 -12.61 -4.00 1.15
CA ALA A 19 -11.49 -4.80 1.68
C ALA A 19 -10.67 -5.49 0.57
N LEU A 20 -11.33 -5.81 -0.56
CA LEU A 20 -10.66 -6.33 -1.75
C LEU A 20 -9.69 -5.33 -2.38
N ALA A 21 -9.90 -4.02 -2.23
CA ALA A 21 -9.01 -3.00 -2.78
C ALA A 21 -7.60 -3.07 -2.19
N GLY A 22 -7.48 -3.31 -0.88
CA GLY A 22 -6.16 -3.45 -0.24
C GLY A 22 -5.46 -4.77 -0.60
N VAL A 23 -6.22 -5.86 -0.78
CA VAL A 23 -5.67 -7.12 -1.32
C VAL A 23 -5.16 -6.91 -2.74
N LEU A 24 -5.95 -6.27 -3.60
CA LEU A 24 -5.59 -5.96 -4.97
C LEU A 24 -4.35 -5.07 -5.02
N PHE A 25 -4.29 -4.02 -4.20
CA PHE A 25 -3.10 -3.18 -4.06
C PHE A 25 -1.88 -4.01 -3.69
N ALA A 26 -1.96 -4.81 -2.62
CA ALA A 26 -0.82 -5.56 -2.13
C ALA A 26 -0.28 -6.54 -3.17
N VAL A 27 -1.17 -7.22 -3.90
CA VAL A 27 -0.81 -8.15 -4.97
C VAL A 27 -0.21 -7.42 -6.16
N ILE A 28 -0.86 -6.37 -6.69
CA ILE A 28 -0.36 -5.64 -7.87
C ILE A 28 0.97 -4.94 -7.54
N PHE A 29 1.02 -4.22 -6.42
CA PHE A 29 2.20 -3.47 -6.01
C PHE A 29 3.36 -4.40 -5.65
N GLY A 30 3.09 -5.48 -4.90
CA GLY A 30 4.09 -6.50 -4.60
C GLY A 30 4.63 -7.16 -5.86
N THR A 31 3.76 -7.49 -6.82
CA THR A 31 4.17 -8.06 -8.12
C THR A 31 5.03 -7.07 -8.90
N ALA A 32 4.64 -5.80 -8.97
CA ALA A 32 5.41 -4.76 -9.65
C ALA A 32 6.82 -4.60 -9.03
N LEU A 33 6.93 -4.61 -7.70
CA LEU A 33 8.22 -4.56 -7.00
C LEU A 33 9.08 -5.80 -7.28
N VAL A 34 8.49 -6.99 -7.28
CA VAL A 34 9.21 -8.24 -7.60
C VAL A 34 9.71 -8.20 -9.05
N LEU A 35 8.88 -7.77 -10.00
CA LEU A 35 9.26 -7.65 -11.41
C LEU A 35 10.42 -6.68 -11.61
N ILE A 36 10.31 -5.46 -11.05
CA ILE A 36 11.39 -4.45 -11.10
C ILE A 36 12.68 -5.04 -10.53
N ARG A 37 12.58 -5.79 -9.43
CA ARG A 37 13.75 -6.35 -8.77
C ARG A 37 14.39 -7.50 -9.55
N THR A 38 13.60 -8.43 -10.08
CA THR A 38 14.13 -9.54 -10.89
C THR A 38 14.82 -9.05 -12.16
N ALA A 39 14.47 -7.85 -12.63
CA ALA A 39 15.11 -7.21 -13.77
C ALA A 39 16.33 -6.35 -13.40
N LEU A 40 16.46 -5.91 -12.15
CA LEU A 40 17.63 -5.19 -11.63
C LEU A 40 18.30 -5.99 -10.49
N PRO A 41 19.05 -7.06 -10.79
CA PRO A 41 19.79 -7.80 -9.77
C PRO A 41 20.89 -6.94 -9.13
N ASP A 42 21.04 -7.09 -7.80
CA ASP A 42 21.99 -6.33 -6.99
C ASP A 42 23.43 -6.54 -7.51
N GLY A 43 24.12 -5.44 -7.86
CA GLY A 43 25.51 -5.46 -8.34
C GLY A 43 25.72 -5.51 -9.86
N ALA A 44 24.66 -5.49 -10.67
CA ALA A 44 24.80 -5.42 -12.13
C ALA A 44 25.34 -4.05 -12.60
N ALA A 45 26.30 -4.05 -13.52
CA ALA A 45 26.90 -2.83 -14.06
C ALA A 45 25.82 -1.92 -14.69
N PRO A 46 25.86 -0.59 -14.45
CA PRO A 46 24.94 0.36 -15.08
C PRO A 46 24.90 0.16 -16.60
N GLY A 47 23.72 -0.08 -17.18
CA GLY A 47 23.54 -0.35 -18.61
C GLY A 47 23.31 -1.82 -19.01
N SER A 48 23.97 -2.81 -18.39
CA SER A 48 23.83 -4.25 -18.76
C SER A 48 22.44 -4.84 -18.43
N GLN A 49 21.78 -4.27 -17.43
CA GLN A 49 20.49 -4.70 -16.87
C GLN A 49 19.26 -4.47 -17.79
N TRP A 50 19.40 -3.67 -18.86
CA TRP A 50 18.26 -3.29 -19.71
C TRP A 50 18.10 -4.15 -20.97
N ALA A 51 19.09 -4.98 -21.32
CA ALA A 51 19.01 -5.88 -22.47
C ALA A 51 18.03 -7.05 -22.23
N ASP A 52 18.03 -7.64 -21.02
CA ASP A 52 17.19 -8.81 -20.68
C ASP A 52 15.94 -8.48 -19.83
N GLY A 53 15.93 -7.36 -19.10
CA GLY A 53 14.87 -7.01 -18.12
C GLY A 53 13.74 -6.07 -18.60
N SER A 54 13.77 -5.64 -19.86
CA SER A 54 12.88 -4.58 -20.40
C SER A 54 11.39 -4.94 -20.37
N ARG A 55 11.04 -6.22 -20.50
CA ARG A 55 9.63 -6.64 -20.48
C ARG A 55 9.04 -6.57 -19.08
N GLN A 56 9.82 -6.91 -18.06
CA GLN A 56 9.43 -6.91 -16.65
C GLN A 56 9.24 -5.48 -16.15
N LEU A 57 10.15 -4.55 -16.48
CA LEU A 57 10.01 -3.15 -16.09
C LEU A 57 8.82 -2.48 -16.77
N ARG A 58 8.63 -2.69 -18.08
CA ARG A 58 7.42 -2.22 -18.79
C ARG A 58 6.15 -2.74 -18.14
N THR A 59 6.11 -4.03 -17.79
CA THR A 59 4.95 -4.63 -17.12
C THR A 59 4.70 -3.99 -15.76
N ALA A 60 5.75 -3.80 -14.95
CA ALA A 60 5.65 -3.14 -13.65
C ALA A 60 5.17 -1.67 -13.78
N ALA A 61 5.66 -0.94 -14.79
CA ALA A 61 5.24 0.43 -15.07
C ALA A 61 3.76 0.51 -15.45
N VAL A 62 3.24 -0.46 -16.21
CA VAL A 62 1.80 -0.56 -16.53
C VAL A 62 0.97 -0.91 -15.30
N LEU A 63 1.49 -1.73 -14.39
CA LEU A 63 0.78 -2.13 -13.16
C LEU A 63 0.71 -1.00 -12.11
N MET A 64 1.71 -0.11 -12.07
CA MET A 64 1.84 0.89 -11.00
C MET A 64 0.62 1.81 -10.84
N PRO A 65 0.01 2.37 -11.91
CA PRO A 65 -1.19 3.21 -11.77
C PRO A 65 -2.37 2.45 -11.17
N PHE A 66 -2.57 1.19 -11.55
CA PHE A 66 -3.63 0.35 -11.00
C PHE A 66 -3.41 0.04 -9.52
N ALA A 67 -2.15 -0.21 -9.11
CA ALA A 67 -1.80 -0.31 -7.70
C ALA A 67 -2.17 0.99 -6.96
N GLY A 68 -1.83 2.15 -7.52
CA GLY A 68 -2.17 3.42 -6.88
C GLY A 68 -3.65 3.66 -6.71
N ILE A 69 -4.47 3.35 -7.73
CA ILE A 69 -5.93 3.44 -7.61
C ILE A 69 -6.43 2.52 -6.49
N ALA A 70 -5.97 1.26 -6.46
CA ALA A 70 -6.33 0.31 -5.41
C ALA A 70 -5.90 0.79 -4.01
N PHE A 71 -4.75 1.46 -3.90
CA PHE A 71 -4.26 2.04 -2.65
C PHE A 71 -5.13 3.20 -2.16
N LEU A 72 -5.58 4.08 -3.06
CA LEU A 72 -6.48 5.17 -2.71
C LEU A 72 -7.82 4.63 -2.18
N TRP A 73 -8.34 3.57 -2.80
CA TRP A 73 -9.51 2.88 -2.28
C TRP A 73 -9.25 2.27 -0.91
N PHE A 74 -8.14 1.55 -0.72
CA PHE A 74 -7.75 1.02 0.59
C PHE A 74 -7.72 2.10 1.69
N ILE A 75 -7.13 3.26 1.40
CA ILE A 75 -7.12 4.41 2.33
C ILE A 75 -8.54 4.84 2.70
N GLY A 76 -9.45 4.96 1.72
CA GLY A 76 -10.85 5.32 1.98
C GLY A 76 -11.56 4.32 2.90
N VAL A 77 -11.28 3.03 2.73
CA VAL A 77 -11.88 1.95 3.52
C VAL A 77 -11.38 1.94 4.94
N VAL A 78 -10.08 2.10 5.11
CA VAL A 78 -9.45 2.21 6.42
C VAL A 78 -9.98 3.45 7.15
N ARG A 79 -10.17 4.57 6.42
CA ARG A 79 -10.78 5.80 6.94
C ARG A 79 -12.21 5.61 7.44
N ASP A 80 -13.05 4.94 6.66
CA ASP A 80 -14.45 4.71 7.04
C ASP A 80 -14.57 3.95 8.37
N GLY A 81 -13.54 3.17 8.72
CA GLY A 81 -13.43 2.46 9.99
C GLY A 81 -13.12 3.36 11.21
N PHE A 82 -12.61 4.57 11.04
CA PHE A 82 -12.07 5.39 12.14
C PHE A 82 -13.12 6.00 13.07
N GLY A 83 -14.41 5.98 12.70
CA GLY A 83 -15.50 6.44 13.56
C GLY A 83 -15.46 7.96 13.85
N ARG A 84 -16.06 8.38 14.98
CA ARG A 84 -16.30 9.80 15.32
C ARG A 84 -15.31 10.41 16.31
N TYR A 85 -14.29 9.66 16.73
CA TYR A 85 -13.43 9.99 17.87
C TYR A 85 -11.94 10.05 17.53
N GLU A 86 -11.61 10.22 16.26
CA GLU A 86 -10.21 10.25 15.84
C GLU A 86 -9.60 11.64 15.99
N ASP A 87 -8.39 11.68 16.55
CA ASP A 87 -7.59 12.90 16.63
C ASP A 87 -7.29 13.36 15.19
N ARG A 88 -7.80 14.53 14.82
CA ARG A 88 -7.68 15.09 13.46
C ARG A 88 -6.23 15.19 12.98
N PHE A 89 -5.30 15.29 13.93
CA PHE A 89 -3.86 15.22 13.69
C PHE A 89 -3.42 13.89 13.06
N PHE A 90 -3.74 12.75 13.69
CA PHE A 90 -3.32 11.44 13.17
C PHE A 90 -4.01 11.09 11.86
N ALA A 91 -5.29 11.47 11.70
CA ALA A 91 -5.99 11.32 10.43
C ALA A 91 -5.26 12.09 9.32
N THR A 92 -4.88 13.36 9.57
CA THR A 92 -4.17 14.18 8.58
C THR A 92 -2.80 13.58 8.23
N VAL A 93 -2.04 13.13 9.23
CA VAL A 93 -0.74 12.47 9.03
C VAL A 93 -0.90 11.17 8.26
N PHE A 94 -1.91 10.37 8.56
CA PHE A 94 -2.25 9.14 7.83
C PHE A 94 -2.52 9.43 6.35
N PHE A 95 -3.42 10.37 6.05
CA PHE A 95 -3.71 10.74 4.65
C PHE A 95 -2.49 11.31 3.94
N GLY A 96 -1.80 12.26 4.57
CA GLY A 96 -0.65 12.94 3.98
C GLY A 96 0.49 11.98 3.68
N SER A 97 0.83 11.10 4.62
CA SER A 97 1.91 10.13 4.45
C SER A 97 1.59 9.06 3.40
N GLY A 98 0.35 8.55 3.38
CA GLY A 98 -0.09 7.59 2.37
C GLY A 98 -0.05 8.18 0.95
N LEU A 99 -0.59 9.39 0.77
CA LEU A 99 -0.56 10.07 -0.53
C LEU A 99 0.85 10.43 -0.97
N LEU A 100 1.72 10.88 -0.06
CA LEU A 100 3.12 11.17 -0.35
C LEU A 100 3.88 9.90 -0.76
N PHE A 101 3.68 8.79 -0.05
CA PHE A 101 4.23 7.49 -0.44
C PHE A 101 3.82 7.14 -1.88
N LEU A 102 2.51 7.25 -2.19
CA LEU A 102 2.01 6.91 -3.51
C LEU A 102 2.57 7.84 -4.60
N ALA A 103 2.62 9.14 -4.35
CA ALA A 103 3.18 10.13 -5.27
C ALA A 103 4.65 9.83 -5.57
N MET A 104 5.45 9.52 -4.56
CA MET A 104 6.85 9.13 -4.72
C MET A 104 6.99 7.85 -5.56
N MET A 105 6.12 6.85 -5.37
CA MET A 105 6.12 5.63 -6.18
C MET A 105 5.73 5.88 -7.64
N PHE A 106 4.80 6.81 -7.90
CA PHE A 106 4.48 7.22 -9.28
C PHE A 106 5.64 7.96 -9.95
N VAL A 107 6.31 8.87 -9.23
CA VAL A 107 7.52 9.53 -9.73
C VAL A 107 8.61 8.49 -10.04
N ALA A 108 8.86 7.56 -9.11
CA ALA A 108 9.79 6.47 -9.32
C ALA A 108 9.44 5.65 -10.57
N SER A 109 8.19 5.21 -10.70
CA SER A 109 7.74 4.46 -11.87
C SER A 109 7.86 5.26 -13.18
N GLY A 110 7.59 6.57 -13.15
CA GLY A 110 7.75 7.46 -14.30
C GLY A 110 9.21 7.61 -14.72
N VAL A 111 10.13 7.74 -13.76
CA VAL A 111 11.57 7.73 -14.02
C VAL A 111 12.01 6.39 -14.61
N GLY A 112 11.54 5.27 -14.05
CA GLY A 112 11.81 3.93 -14.58
C GLY A 112 11.36 3.76 -16.03
N ALA A 113 10.14 4.19 -16.35
CA ALA A 113 9.62 4.15 -17.72
C ALA A 113 10.36 5.11 -18.68
N GLY A 114 10.77 6.28 -18.20
CA GLY A 114 11.59 7.22 -18.99
C GLY A 114 12.99 6.69 -19.30
N LEU A 115 13.58 5.92 -18.38
CA LEU A 115 14.86 5.25 -18.62
C LEU A 115 14.75 4.16 -19.71
N GLU A 116 13.63 3.43 -19.79
CA GLU A 116 13.40 2.45 -20.86
C GLU A 116 13.42 3.09 -22.25
N THR A 117 12.75 4.22 -22.43
CA THR A 117 12.67 4.88 -23.75
C THR A 117 14.02 5.47 -24.17
N MET A 118 14.83 5.90 -23.19
CA MET A 118 16.18 6.41 -23.41
C MET A 118 17.19 5.30 -23.70
N SER A 119 17.00 4.10 -23.18
CA SER A 119 17.92 2.96 -23.38
C SER A 119 18.05 2.53 -24.85
N GLY A 120 17.06 2.84 -25.70
CA GLY A 120 17.10 2.59 -27.14
C GLY A 120 17.73 3.72 -27.97
N HIS A 121 18.01 4.88 -27.36
CA HIS A 121 18.68 6.02 -27.99
C HIS A 121 20.09 6.14 -27.40
N ALA A 122 21.02 6.83 -28.06
CA ALA A 122 22.37 7.09 -27.53
C ALA A 122 22.35 8.08 -26.34
N ALA A 123 21.54 7.80 -25.32
CA ALA A 123 21.49 8.56 -24.08
C ALA A 123 22.85 8.43 -23.39
N GLY A 124 23.44 9.58 -23.04
CA GLY A 124 24.71 9.60 -22.31
C GLY A 124 24.58 8.81 -21.00
N SER A 125 25.57 7.97 -20.70
CA SER A 125 25.64 7.11 -19.51
C SER A 125 25.35 7.85 -18.19
N ALA A 126 25.66 9.14 -18.12
CA ALA A 126 25.38 10.02 -16.99
C ALA A 126 23.88 10.23 -16.73
N ALA A 127 23.05 10.39 -17.77
CA ALA A 127 21.60 10.58 -17.62
C ALA A 127 20.92 9.30 -17.10
N VAL A 128 21.37 8.14 -17.58
CA VAL A 128 20.91 6.83 -17.11
C VAL A 128 21.30 6.62 -15.65
N ALA A 129 22.55 6.91 -15.28
CA ALA A 129 23.02 6.81 -13.90
C ALA A 129 22.26 7.76 -12.95
N LEU A 130 21.97 8.99 -13.38
CA LEU A 130 21.16 9.94 -12.61
C LEU A 130 19.73 9.43 -12.40
N GLY A 131 19.07 8.95 -13.46
CA GLY A 131 17.72 8.41 -13.31
C GLY A 131 17.69 7.20 -12.38
N GLN A 132 18.70 6.34 -12.42
CA GLN A 132 18.82 5.21 -11.50
C GLN A 132 19.03 5.64 -10.05
N SER A 133 19.90 6.62 -9.79
CA SER A 133 20.13 7.11 -8.43
C SER A 133 18.89 7.80 -7.84
N VAL A 134 18.17 8.57 -8.66
CA VAL A 134 16.89 9.20 -8.29
C VAL A 134 15.83 8.15 -8.00
N LEU A 135 15.66 7.17 -8.90
CA LEU A 135 14.72 6.07 -8.76
C LEU A 135 14.93 5.32 -7.43
N LEU A 136 16.18 4.92 -7.16
CA LEU A 136 16.54 4.17 -5.96
C LEU A 136 16.35 5.01 -4.69
N SER A 137 16.79 6.27 -4.69
CA SER A 137 16.63 7.16 -3.53
C SER A 137 15.16 7.41 -3.23
N ILE A 138 14.35 7.77 -4.23
CA ILE A 138 12.93 8.04 -3.99
C ILE A 138 12.21 6.78 -3.49
N SER A 139 12.45 5.62 -4.10
CA SER A 139 11.73 4.38 -3.78
C SER A 139 12.15 3.78 -2.44
N LYS A 140 13.46 3.71 -2.15
CA LYS A 140 13.98 3.04 -0.95
C LYS A 140 14.07 3.97 0.25
N THR A 141 14.47 5.21 0.04
CA THR A 141 14.89 6.11 1.11
C THR A 141 13.72 7.01 1.54
N TYR A 142 12.98 7.58 0.59
CA TYR A 142 11.90 8.51 0.92
C TYR A 142 10.54 7.85 1.01
N ALA A 143 10.14 7.06 -0.01
CA ALA A 143 8.83 6.42 -0.03
C ALA A 143 8.64 5.47 1.16
N LEU A 144 9.63 4.62 1.48
CA LEU A 144 9.55 3.73 2.64
C LEU A 144 9.41 4.46 3.97
N ARG A 145 10.04 5.62 4.14
CA ARG A 145 9.88 6.41 5.36
C ARG A 145 8.47 6.97 5.47
N MET A 146 7.89 7.44 4.36
CA MET A 146 6.48 7.86 4.34
C MET A 146 5.53 6.69 4.59
N ALA A 147 5.81 5.50 4.06
CA ALA A 147 5.06 4.28 4.34
C ALA A 147 5.14 3.89 5.83
N ALA A 148 6.29 4.05 6.47
CA ALA A 148 6.44 3.81 7.90
C ALA A 148 5.64 4.82 8.74
N VAL A 149 5.66 6.11 8.38
CA VAL A 149 4.82 7.14 9.03
C VAL A 149 3.33 6.82 8.90
N PHE A 150 2.92 6.36 7.71
CA PHE A 150 1.57 5.87 7.45
C PHE A 150 1.20 4.71 8.39
N MET A 151 2.08 3.71 8.52
CA MET A 151 1.87 2.58 9.44
C MET A 151 1.80 3.02 10.91
N MET A 152 2.68 3.93 11.35
CA MET A 152 2.68 4.43 12.73
C MET A 152 1.41 5.22 13.07
N SER A 153 0.97 6.09 12.17
CA SER A 153 -0.29 6.83 12.35
C SER A 153 -1.46 5.86 12.48
N LEU A 154 -1.57 4.87 11.57
CA LEU A 154 -2.63 3.86 11.62
C LEU A 154 -2.59 3.01 12.89
N ALA A 155 -1.41 2.57 13.33
CA ALA A 155 -1.25 1.83 14.58
C ALA A 155 -1.71 2.66 15.79
N THR A 156 -1.39 3.96 15.81
CA THR A 156 -1.80 4.87 16.88
C THR A 156 -3.32 5.01 16.93
N ILE A 157 -3.94 5.15 15.77
CA ILE A 157 -5.39 5.21 15.61
C ILE A 157 -6.03 3.93 16.15
N TRP A 158 -5.52 2.76 15.75
CA TRP A 158 -6.03 1.47 16.24
C TRP A 158 -5.87 1.28 17.74
N LEU A 159 -4.77 1.76 18.31
CA LEU A 159 -4.54 1.71 19.75
C LEU A 159 -5.59 2.53 20.52
N ARG A 160 -5.91 3.73 20.00
CA ARG A 160 -6.88 4.65 20.64
C ARG A 160 -8.33 4.24 20.43
N THR A 161 -8.66 3.76 19.23
CA THR A 161 -10.04 3.39 18.86
C THR A 161 -10.42 1.98 19.31
N GLY A 162 -9.45 1.13 19.66
CA GLY A 162 -9.69 -0.26 20.04
C GLY A 162 -10.23 -1.13 18.90
N LEU A 163 -10.17 -0.66 17.65
CA LEU A 163 -10.73 -1.34 16.48
C LEU A 163 -10.01 -2.66 16.17
N MET A 164 -8.71 -2.75 16.43
CA MET A 164 -7.85 -3.88 16.03
C MET A 164 -7.22 -4.58 17.24
N PRO A 165 -6.83 -5.86 17.12
CA PRO A 165 -6.26 -6.59 18.24
C PRO A 165 -4.88 -6.04 18.58
N ARG A 166 -4.59 -5.87 19.88
CA ARG A 166 -3.31 -5.33 20.38
C ARG A 166 -2.04 -5.93 19.76
N PRO A 167 -1.90 -7.25 19.54
CA PRO A 167 -0.70 -7.80 18.90
C PRO A 167 -0.46 -7.26 17.48
N LEU A 168 -1.52 -6.99 16.70
CA LEU A 168 -1.38 -6.41 15.37
C LEU A 168 -0.84 -4.97 15.43
N VAL A 169 -1.29 -4.20 16.43
CA VAL A 169 -0.83 -2.83 16.65
C VAL A 169 0.66 -2.82 16.99
N TRP A 170 1.09 -3.64 17.94
CA TRP A 170 2.51 -3.78 18.29
C TRP A 170 3.36 -4.26 17.11
N GLY A 171 2.88 -5.24 16.35
CA GLY A 171 3.55 -5.72 15.14
C GLY A 171 3.69 -4.63 14.07
N THR A 172 2.68 -3.78 13.91
CA THR A 172 2.73 -2.64 12.98
C THR A 172 3.76 -1.60 13.40
N TYR A 173 3.84 -1.28 14.70
CA TYR A 173 4.89 -0.37 15.21
C TYR A 173 6.30 -0.94 15.02
N ALA A 174 6.50 -2.21 15.40
CA ALA A 174 7.80 -2.87 15.22
C ALA A 174 8.23 -2.84 13.74
N LEU A 175 7.30 -3.18 12.84
CA LEU A 175 7.57 -3.16 11.41
C LEU A 175 7.85 -1.74 10.89
N ALA A 176 7.11 -0.73 11.35
CA ALA A 176 7.35 0.65 10.95
C ALA A 176 8.72 1.17 11.43
N VAL A 177 9.15 0.83 12.65
CA VAL A 177 10.49 1.16 13.15
C VAL A 177 11.58 0.48 12.33
N VAL A 178 11.39 -0.80 12.00
CA VAL A 178 12.30 -1.54 11.12
C VAL A 178 12.38 -0.87 9.74
N LEU A 179 11.24 -0.46 9.16
CA LEU A 179 11.21 0.26 7.90
C LEU A 179 11.91 1.62 7.97
N LEU A 180 11.85 2.35 9.09
CA LEU A 180 12.59 3.60 9.26
C LEU A 180 14.10 3.39 9.38
N ALA A 181 14.52 2.39 10.17
CA ALA A 181 15.91 2.17 10.51
C ALA A 181 16.69 1.36 9.45
N ALA A 182 16.02 0.41 8.79
CA ALA A 182 16.65 -0.55 7.89
C ALA A 182 16.24 -0.38 6.42
N ALA A 183 15.59 0.74 6.05
CA ALA A 183 15.18 1.04 4.67
C ALA A 183 16.32 0.86 3.64
N GLU A 184 17.54 1.17 4.04
CA GLU A 184 18.73 1.16 3.20
C GLU A 184 19.53 -0.15 3.30
N VAL A 185 19.26 -0.99 4.30
CA VAL A 185 20.01 -2.23 4.59
C VAL A 185 19.62 -3.35 3.64
N SER A 186 18.32 -3.50 3.35
CA SER A 186 17.85 -4.54 2.45
C SER A 186 16.72 -4.03 1.57
N MET A 187 16.94 -4.13 0.26
CA MET A 187 15.94 -3.80 -0.74
C MET A 187 14.67 -4.68 -0.62
N TRP A 188 14.72 -5.82 0.11
CA TRP A 188 13.55 -6.69 0.33
C TRP A 188 12.55 -6.10 1.33
N LEU A 189 12.97 -5.14 2.16
CA LEU A 189 12.06 -4.44 3.07
C LEU A 189 10.95 -3.69 2.32
N THR A 190 11.15 -3.36 1.04
CA THR A 190 10.10 -2.77 0.20
C THR A 190 8.86 -3.65 0.06
N LEU A 191 9.00 -4.98 0.14
CA LEU A 191 7.88 -5.92 0.13
C LEU A 191 7.18 -6.05 1.48
N ALA A 192 7.81 -5.61 2.56
CA ALA A 192 7.22 -5.68 3.88
C ALA A 192 5.98 -4.78 4.00
N PHE A 193 5.98 -3.64 3.31
CA PHE A 193 4.81 -2.75 3.24
C PHE A 193 3.59 -3.40 2.57
N PRO A 194 3.64 -3.87 1.31
CA PRO A 194 2.51 -4.55 0.69
C PRO A 194 2.11 -5.83 1.42
N ALA A 195 3.06 -6.59 1.97
CA ALA A 195 2.75 -7.77 2.78
C ALA A 195 1.94 -7.39 4.03
N TRP A 196 2.31 -6.31 4.71
CA TRP A 196 1.54 -5.79 5.83
C TRP A 196 0.14 -5.31 5.39
N VAL A 197 0.02 -4.58 4.28
CA VAL A 197 -1.30 -4.18 3.76
C VAL A 197 -2.17 -5.41 3.47
N LEU A 198 -1.59 -6.47 2.89
CA LEU A 198 -2.30 -7.73 2.65
C LEU A 198 -2.85 -8.34 3.94
N VAL A 199 -2.03 -8.42 5.00
CA VAL A 199 -2.45 -8.92 6.31
C VAL A 199 -3.61 -8.09 6.86
N VAL A 200 -3.51 -6.76 6.82
CA VAL A 200 -4.55 -5.86 7.30
C VAL A 200 -5.85 -6.02 6.50
N SER A 201 -5.76 -6.09 5.17
CA SER A 201 -6.92 -6.28 4.31
C SER A 201 -7.59 -7.64 4.53
N LEU A 202 -6.82 -8.71 4.71
CA LEU A 202 -7.37 -10.04 5.02
C LEU A 202 -8.06 -10.07 6.39
N LEU A 203 -7.53 -9.37 7.40
CA LEU A 203 -8.17 -9.26 8.71
C LEU A 203 -9.48 -8.47 8.64
N LEU A 204 -9.52 -7.35 7.90
CA LEU A 204 -10.74 -6.59 7.64
C LEU A 204 -11.78 -7.46 6.92
N LEU A 205 -11.36 -8.23 5.91
CA LEU A 205 -12.22 -9.13 5.18
C LEU A 205 -12.79 -10.23 6.08
N ARG A 206 -11.96 -10.90 6.90
CA ARG A 206 -12.42 -11.93 7.86
C ARG A 206 -13.47 -11.39 8.83
N ARG A 207 -13.27 -10.18 9.35
CA ARG A 207 -14.25 -9.56 10.26
C ARG A 207 -15.57 -9.25 9.57
N SER A 208 -15.54 -8.84 8.30
CA SER A 208 -16.77 -8.62 7.51
C SER A 208 -17.54 -9.90 7.20
N LEU A 209 -16.87 -11.07 7.28
CA LEU A 209 -17.45 -12.39 7.05
C LEU A 209 -18.02 -13.02 8.34
N THR A 210 -17.77 -12.44 9.52
CA THR A 210 -18.24 -12.97 10.80
C THR A 210 -19.34 -12.06 11.37
N PRO A 211 -20.58 -12.07 10.84
CA PRO A 211 -21.69 -11.35 11.44
C PRO A 211 -22.04 -11.97 12.81
N ALA A 212 -22.34 -11.12 13.79
CA ALA A 212 -22.79 -11.56 15.12
C ALA A 212 -24.05 -12.45 15.01
N PRO A 213 -24.23 -13.46 15.89
CA PRO A 213 -25.43 -14.28 15.91
C PRO A 213 -26.67 -13.38 16.00
N GLY A 214 -27.62 -13.61 15.09
CA GLY A 214 -28.80 -12.75 14.91
C GLY A 214 -29.52 -12.49 16.22
N ALA A 215 -29.92 -11.22 16.43
CA ALA A 215 -30.79 -10.85 17.52
C ALA A 215 -32.04 -11.73 17.49
N ALA A 216 -32.25 -12.48 18.57
CA ALA A 216 -33.44 -13.31 18.73
C ALA A 216 -34.71 -12.46 18.50
N PRO A 217 -35.77 -13.02 17.87
CA PRO A 217 -37.02 -12.30 17.66
C PRO A 217 -37.53 -11.76 19.01
N ARG A 218 -37.79 -10.44 19.07
CA ARG A 218 -38.51 -9.89 20.22
C ARG A 218 -39.89 -10.56 20.27
N PRO A 219 -40.34 -11.07 21.42
CA PRO A 219 -41.70 -11.57 21.54
C PRO A 219 -42.64 -10.40 21.30
N ASP A 220 -43.51 -10.54 20.30
CA ASP A 220 -44.60 -9.61 20.06
C ASP A 220 -45.50 -9.61 21.32
N THR A 221 -45.63 -8.45 21.96
CA THR A 221 -46.63 -8.23 23.01
C THR A 221 -47.97 -8.03 22.32
N ALA A 222 -48.82 -9.05 22.42
CA ALA A 222 -50.26 -9.00 22.17
C ALA A 222 -50.97 -8.05 23.16
#